data_AF-A0A8X7V479-F1
#
_entry.id   AF-A0A8X7V479-F1
#
_cell.length_a   1.000
_cell.length_b   1.000
_cell.length_c   1.000
_cell.angle_alpha   90.00
_cell.angle_beta   90.00
_cell.angle_gamma   90.00
#
_symmetry.space_group_name_H-M   'P 1'
#
loop_
_entity.id
_entity.type
_entity.pdbx_description
1 polymer ?
#
loop_
_entity_poly.entity_id
_entity_poly.type
_entity_poly.pdbx_seq_one_letter_code
_entity_poly.pdbx_strand_id
1 'polypeptide(L)'
;MEVFHMDHHNSLLKLQASLDGSGKKRKYDDGAQSESSQATSNLGDQQTKRPPGVKAAKGASGKRSIADDQAVAQFETMCSIKDKDLAIKEKDLAVKKKDLAVKERVSKMSLLDSLISKKETLSEAEEALKQKFLTEMLSN
;
A
#
# COMPACT_ATOMS: atom_id res chain seq x y z
N MET A 1 -38.64 -7.29 20.47
CA MET A 1 -38.03 -7.79 19.22
C MET A 1 -36.55 -7.49 19.33
N GLU A 2 -35.80 -8.48 19.80
CA GLU A 2 -34.35 -8.39 20.00
C GLU A 2 -33.68 -8.21 18.64
N VAL A 3 -32.72 -7.30 18.55
CA VAL A 3 -31.80 -7.24 17.42
C VAL A 3 -30.37 -7.17 17.96
N PHE A 4 -29.69 -8.29 17.72
CA PHE A 4 -28.35 -8.69 18.06
C PHE A 4 -27.30 -7.59 17.94
N HIS A 5 -26.59 -7.32 19.03
CA HIS A 5 -25.27 -6.71 18.99
C HIS A 5 -24.26 -7.80 18.59
N MET A 6 -23.67 -7.67 17.40
CA MET A 6 -22.61 -8.55 16.93
C MET A 6 -21.27 -7.95 17.35
N ASP A 7 -20.78 -8.31 18.53
CA ASP A 7 -19.45 -7.93 18.99
C ASP A 7 -18.39 -8.66 18.16
N HIS A 8 -17.81 -7.97 17.19
CA HIS A 8 -16.62 -8.42 16.46
C HIS A 8 -15.41 -8.37 17.39
N HIS A 9 -15.19 -9.49 18.08
CA HIS A 9 -13.97 -9.76 18.84
C HIS A 9 -12.72 -9.52 17.99
N ASN A 10 -11.97 -8.51 18.42
CA ASN A 10 -10.53 -8.30 18.32
C ASN A 10 -9.72 -9.52 17.81
N SER A 11 -9.57 -9.62 16.49
CA SER A 11 -8.69 -10.60 15.81
C SER A 11 -7.49 -9.87 15.21
N LEU A 12 -6.71 -9.22 16.06
CA LEU A 12 -5.50 -8.51 15.68
C LEU A 12 -4.35 -8.80 16.64
N LEU A 13 -4.17 -10.08 17.01
CA LEU A 13 -3.11 -10.52 17.91
C LEU A 13 -2.66 -11.98 17.69
N LYS A 14 -2.52 -12.43 16.43
CA LYS A 14 -1.93 -13.76 16.18
C LYS A 14 -1.05 -13.94 14.95
N LEU A 15 -0.31 -12.90 14.58
CA LEU A 15 0.84 -13.05 13.68
C LEU A 15 2.05 -12.37 14.31
N GLN A 16 2.62 -13.02 15.32
CA GLN A 16 3.94 -12.68 15.84
C GLN A 16 4.84 -13.92 15.71
N ALA A 17 5.76 -13.80 14.75
CA ALA A 17 7.09 -14.40 14.70
C ALA A 17 7.24 -15.93 14.88
N SER A 18 7.55 -16.61 13.78
CA SER A 18 8.54 -17.71 13.81
C SER A 18 9.64 -17.41 12.79
N LEU A 19 10.54 -16.50 13.17
CA LEU A 19 11.91 -16.51 12.69
C LEU A 19 12.73 -17.11 13.83
N ASP A 20 12.93 -18.42 13.80
CA ASP A 20 14.08 -19.01 14.47
C ASP A 20 14.56 -20.25 13.68
N GLY A 21 15.86 -20.28 13.45
CA GLY A 21 16.52 -21.25 12.58
C GLY A 21 16.83 -22.56 13.28
N SER A 22 16.95 -23.63 12.51
CA SER A 22 17.95 -24.67 12.79
C SER A 22 18.20 -25.52 11.55
N GLY A 23 19.48 -25.71 11.24
CA GLY A 23 19.91 -26.49 10.10
C GLY A 23 19.86 -28.00 10.32
N LYS A 24 19.87 -28.72 9.19
CA LYS A 24 20.63 -29.96 8.95
C LYS A 24 20.36 -31.17 9.86
N LYS A 25 19.70 -32.18 9.26
CA LYS A 25 20.20 -33.58 9.16
C LYS A 25 19.25 -34.42 8.28
N ARG A 26 19.70 -34.84 7.09
CA ARG A 26 19.16 -36.04 6.42
C ARG A 26 19.41 -37.23 7.34
N LYS A 27 18.38 -38.02 7.62
CA LYS A 27 18.54 -39.38 8.11
C LYS A 27 18.45 -40.28 6.88
N TYR A 28 19.58 -40.89 6.55
CA TYR A 28 19.65 -42.08 5.73
C TYR A 28 19.56 -43.23 6.73
N ASP A 29 18.63 -44.17 6.53
CA ASP A 29 18.74 -45.49 7.14
C ASP A 29 18.43 -46.54 6.07
N ASP A 30 19.24 -47.57 6.13
CA ASP A 30 19.52 -48.60 5.15
C ASP A 30 18.51 -49.75 5.28
N GLY A 31 18.02 -50.26 4.15
CA GLY A 31 16.88 -51.16 4.11
C GLY A 31 16.79 -51.96 2.82
N ALA A 32 17.85 -52.70 2.53
CA ALA A 32 17.92 -53.98 1.83
C ALA A 32 16.87 -54.34 0.74
N GLN A 33 17.42 -54.49 -0.48
CA GLN A 33 17.28 -55.65 -1.37
C GLN A 33 15.88 -56.04 -1.88
N SER A 34 15.63 -55.76 -3.17
CA SER A 34 15.02 -56.76 -4.04
C SER A 34 15.56 -56.66 -5.45
N GLU A 35 16.19 -57.76 -5.85
CA GLU A 35 16.75 -58.03 -7.16
C GLU A 35 15.65 -58.34 -8.17
N SER A 36 15.81 -57.88 -9.41
CA SER A 36 15.64 -58.72 -10.60
C SER A 36 16.08 -57.92 -11.82
N SER A 37 17.22 -58.33 -12.39
CA SER A 37 17.67 -57.89 -13.71
C SER A 37 17.68 -59.10 -14.63
N GLN A 38 16.99 -59.02 -15.77
CA GLN A 38 17.42 -59.80 -16.93
C GLN A 38 17.10 -59.04 -18.22
N ALA A 39 18.18 -58.62 -18.89
CA ALA A 39 18.16 -58.11 -20.25
C ALA A 39 18.14 -59.30 -21.22
N THR A 40 17.37 -59.19 -22.31
CA THR A 40 17.63 -60.00 -23.51
C THR A 40 17.65 -59.07 -24.72
N SER A 41 18.76 -59.15 -25.44
CA SER A 41 19.02 -58.60 -26.76
C SER A 41 18.04 -59.13 -27.79
N ASN A 42 17.73 -58.36 -28.85
CA ASN A 42 17.91 -58.76 -30.24
C ASN A 42 17.54 -57.64 -31.21
N LEU A 43 18.36 -57.50 -32.25
CA LEU A 43 18.29 -56.55 -33.34
C LEU A 43 17.06 -56.83 -34.23
N GLY A 44 16.30 -55.79 -34.56
CA GLY A 44 15.16 -55.88 -35.47
C GLY A 44 14.62 -54.50 -35.80
N ASP A 45 14.94 -54.03 -37.00
CA ASP A 45 14.61 -52.75 -37.62
C ASP A 45 13.10 -52.41 -37.49
N GLN A 46 12.74 -51.51 -36.58
CA GLN A 46 11.37 -50.98 -36.43
C GLN A 46 11.46 -49.54 -35.92
N GLN A 47 11.10 -48.61 -36.82
CA GLN A 47 10.65 -47.24 -36.57
C GLN A 47 10.64 -46.86 -35.09
N THR A 48 11.66 -46.12 -34.63
CA THR A 48 11.84 -45.79 -33.21
C THR A 48 10.71 -44.91 -32.70
N LYS A 49 9.59 -45.53 -32.33
CA LYS A 49 8.60 -44.94 -31.42
C LYS A 49 9.30 -44.84 -30.08
N ARG A 50 9.63 -43.60 -29.71
CA ARG A 50 10.31 -43.26 -28.47
C ARG A 50 9.56 -43.91 -27.30
N PRO A 51 10.23 -44.66 -26.42
CA PRO A 51 9.57 -45.39 -25.36
C PRO A 51 8.89 -44.41 -24.39
N PRO A 52 7.72 -44.78 -23.83
CA PRO A 52 7.10 -44.01 -22.76
C PRO A 52 8.07 -43.93 -21.59
N GLY A 53 8.50 -42.72 -21.24
CA GLY A 53 9.45 -42.50 -20.13
C GLY A 53 10.56 -41.49 -20.42
N VAL A 54 10.79 -41.10 -21.68
CA VAL A 54 11.78 -40.06 -22.01
C VAL A 54 11.11 -38.68 -22.02
N LYS A 55 11.41 -37.86 -21.01
CA LYS A 55 10.84 -36.51 -20.83
C LYS A 55 10.90 -35.67 -22.11
N ALA A 56 9.75 -35.21 -22.56
CA ALA A 56 9.65 -34.12 -23.52
C ALA A 56 9.91 -32.80 -22.77
N ALA A 57 11.09 -32.20 -22.93
CA ALA A 57 11.22 -30.76 -22.72
C ALA A 57 10.61 -30.07 -23.96
N LYS A 58 9.28 -30.10 -24.08
CA LYS A 58 8.57 -29.37 -25.13
C LYS A 58 8.22 -27.99 -24.58
N GLY A 59 8.85 -26.97 -25.17
CA GLY A 59 8.79 -25.58 -24.75
C GLY A 59 7.35 -25.06 -24.65
N ALA A 60 7.01 -24.56 -23.46
CA ALA A 60 5.87 -23.69 -23.24
C ALA A 60 6.38 -22.24 -23.18
N SER A 61 7.00 -21.76 -24.25
CA SER A 61 7.23 -20.33 -24.46
C SER A 61 6.32 -19.94 -25.63
N GLY A 62 5.21 -19.26 -25.35
CA GLY A 62 4.37 -18.74 -26.45
C GLY A 62 2.90 -18.45 -26.16
N LYS A 63 2.36 -18.70 -24.96
CA LYS A 63 1.00 -18.26 -24.63
C LYS A 63 1.05 -17.47 -23.32
N ARG A 64 1.19 -16.15 -23.40
CA ARG A 64 0.72 -15.29 -22.30
C ARG A 64 -0.75 -15.62 -22.11
N SER A 65 -1.13 -15.98 -20.89
CA SER A 65 -2.50 -16.38 -20.62
C SER A 65 -3.38 -15.14 -20.59
N ILE A 66 -4.64 -15.25 -20.99
CA ILE A 66 -5.63 -14.17 -20.86
C ILE A 66 -5.71 -13.64 -19.41
N ALA A 67 -5.37 -14.50 -18.43
CA ALA A 67 -5.29 -14.12 -17.02
C ALA A 67 -4.15 -13.13 -16.72
N ASP A 68 -3.02 -13.20 -17.43
CA ASP A 68 -1.89 -12.28 -17.25
C ASP A 68 -2.23 -10.87 -17.75
N ASP A 69 -2.88 -10.76 -18.92
CA ASP A 69 -3.31 -9.47 -19.48
C ASP A 69 -4.42 -8.83 -18.61
N GLN A 70 -5.30 -9.65 -18.02
CA GLN A 70 -6.31 -9.17 -17.06
C GLN A 70 -5.66 -8.65 -15.77
N ALA A 71 -4.63 -9.32 -15.26
CA ALA A 71 -3.90 -8.88 -14.06
C ALA A 71 -3.18 -7.54 -14.28
N VAL A 72 -2.58 -7.34 -15.46
CA VAL A 72 -1.95 -6.06 -15.85
C VAL A 72 -2.98 -4.94 -15.90
N ALA A 73 -4.13 -5.16 -16.54
CA ALA A 73 -5.20 -4.16 -16.62
C ALA A 73 -5.75 -3.77 -15.23
N GLN A 74 -5.89 -4.74 -14.32
CA GLN A 74 -6.29 -4.48 -12.93
C GLN A 74 -5.24 -3.65 -12.18
N PHE A 75 -3.95 -3.96 -12.38
CA PHE A 75 -2.86 -3.21 -11.79
C PHE A 75 -2.80 -1.76 -12.31
N GLU A 76 -2.94 -1.55 -13.62
CA GLU A 76 -2.99 -0.22 -14.22
C GLU A 76 -4.17 0.60 -13.69
N THR A 77 -5.33 -0.04 -13.50
CA THR A 77 -6.51 0.59 -12.90
C THR A 77 -6.23 1.00 -11.46
N MET A 78 -5.61 0.13 -10.65
CA MET A 78 -5.23 0.44 -9.26
C MET A 78 -4.24 1.60 -9.18
N CYS A 79 -3.21 1.61 -10.03
CA CYS A 79 -2.25 2.71 -10.12
C CYS A 79 -2.95 4.04 -10.49
N SER A 80 -3.81 4.00 -11.50
CA SER A 80 -4.57 5.18 -11.95
C SER A 80 -5.48 5.74 -10.84
N ILE A 81 -6.09 4.87 -10.02
CA ILE A 81 -6.90 5.30 -8.86
C ILE A 81 -6.00 5.97 -7.82
N LYS A 82 -4.87 5.33 -7.47
CA LYS A 82 -3.92 5.87 -6.49
C LYS A 82 -3.38 7.24 -6.92
N ASP A 83 -3.09 7.43 -8.19
CA ASP A 83 -2.60 8.72 -8.70
C ASP A 83 -3.67 9.82 -8.56
N LYS A 84 -4.93 9.49 -8.84
CA LYS A 84 -6.06 10.41 -8.61
C LYS A 84 -6.24 10.72 -7.12
N ASP A 85 -6.15 9.72 -6.25
CA ASP A 85 -6.26 9.92 -4.80
C ASP A 85 -5.16 10.82 -4.26
N LEU A 86 -3.93 10.67 -4.76
CA LEU A 86 -2.82 11.55 -4.40
C LEU A 86 -3.06 12.98 -4.89
N ALA A 87 -3.54 13.14 -6.13
CA ALA A 87 -3.89 14.46 -6.68
C ALA A 87 -5.03 15.14 -5.91
N ILE A 88 -6.02 14.39 -5.43
CA ILE A 88 -7.09 14.92 -4.57
C ILE A 88 -6.51 15.36 -3.22
N LYS A 89 -5.69 14.54 -2.58
CA LYS A 89 -5.02 14.89 -1.31
C LYS A 89 -4.17 16.15 -1.42
N GLU A 90 -3.46 16.33 -2.53
CA GLU A 90 -2.69 17.54 -2.78
C GLU A 90 -3.58 18.78 -2.84
N LYS A 91 -4.71 18.70 -3.57
CA LYS A 91 -5.69 19.78 -3.66
C LYS A 91 -6.31 20.10 -2.29
N ASP A 92 -6.68 19.08 -1.52
CA ASP A 92 -7.23 19.26 -0.17
C ASP A 92 -6.23 19.95 0.77
N LEU A 93 -4.95 19.57 0.70
CA LEU A 93 -3.89 20.24 1.46
C LEU A 93 -3.72 21.70 1.01
N ALA A 94 -3.81 22.00 -0.28
CA ALA A 94 -3.74 23.35 -0.80
C ALA A 94 -4.92 24.22 -0.33
N VAL A 95 -6.14 23.68 -0.33
CA VAL A 95 -7.33 24.35 0.21
C VAL A 95 -7.15 24.60 1.71
N LYS A 96 -6.73 23.60 2.48
CA LYS A 96 -6.51 23.72 3.93
C LYS A 96 -5.46 24.79 4.28
N LYS A 97 -4.41 24.94 3.48
CA LYS A 97 -3.42 26.03 3.65
C LYS A 97 -4.04 27.41 3.43
N LYS A 98 -4.86 27.56 2.38
CA LYS A 98 -5.57 28.82 2.10
C LYS A 98 -6.56 29.15 3.22
N ASP A 99 -7.32 28.17 3.69
CA ASP A 99 -8.28 28.35 4.79
C ASP A 99 -7.59 28.77 6.07
N LEU A 100 -6.42 28.19 6.38
CA LEU A 100 -5.63 28.58 7.54
C LEU A 100 -5.16 30.04 7.43
N ALA A 101 -4.68 30.45 6.25
CA ALA A 101 -4.27 31.84 6.02
C ALA A 101 -5.45 32.82 6.08
N VAL A 102 -6.62 32.45 5.57
CA VAL A 102 -7.86 33.23 5.70
C VAL A 102 -8.24 33.35 7.17
N LYS A 103 -8.21 32.24 7.92
CA LYS A 103 -8.54 32.21 9.35
C LYS A 103 -7.61 33.10 10.16
N GLU A 104 -6.30 33.07 9.90
CA GLU A 104 -5.33 33.97 10.54
C GLU A 104 -5.67 35.45 10.28
N ARG A 105 -5.95 35.81 9.02
CA ARG A 105 -6.34 37.18 8.67
C ARG A 105 -7.63 37.61 9.35
N VAL A 106 -8.64 36.74 9.40
CA VAL A 106 -9.91 37.02 10.09
C VAL A 106 -9.69 37.17 11.59
N SER A 107 -8.86 36.32 12.21
CA SER A 107 -8.53 36.45 13.64
C SER A 107 -7.83 37.78 13.96
N LYS A 108 -6.84 38.19 13.15
CA LYS A 108 -6.19 39.52 13.29
C LYS A 108 -7.21 40.66 13.15
N MET A 109 -8.10 40.58 12.17
CA MET A 109 -9.16 41.57 11.97
C MET A 109 -10.09 41.67 13.18
N SER A 110 -10.59 40.54 13.69
CA SER A 110 -11.50 40.52 14.84
C SER A 110 -10.86 41.11 16.11
N LEU A 111 -9.56 40.88 16.29
CA LEU A 111 -8.80 41.46 17.39
C LEU A 111 -8.64 42.98 17.20
N LEU A 112 -8.37 43.44 15.98
CA LEU A 112 -8.30 44.86 15.65
C LEU A 112 -9.63 45.56 15.87
N ASP A 113 -10.75 44.99 15.41
CA ASP A 113 -12.10 45.51 15.64
C ASP A 113 -12.39 45.66 17.13
N SER A 114 -11.98 44.67 17.93
CA SER A 114 -12.10 44.70 19.38
C SER A 114 -11.29 45.84 20.01
N LEU A 115 -10.05 46.07 19.54
CA LEU A 115 -9.20 47.17 20.01
C LEU A 115 -9.77 48.54 19.63
N ILE A 116 -10.32 48.69 18.42
CA ILE A 116 -10.92 49.95 17.96
C ILE A 116 -12.22 50.26 18.71
N SER A 117 -12.96 49.23 19.12
CA SER A 117 -14.23 49.39 19.83
C SER A 117 -14.08 49.77 21.31
N LYS A 118 -12.89 49.60 21.89
CA LYS A 118 -12.60 50.02 23.27
C LYS A 118 -12.71 51.55 23.36
N LYS A 119 -13.60 52.02 24.26
CA LYS A 119 -13.80 53.46 24.55
C LYS A 119 -12.84 54.02 25.59
N GLU A 120 -12.09 53.13 26.26
CA GLU A 120 -11.06 53.47 27.23
C GLU A 120 -9.73 53.78 26.51
N THR A 121 -8.87 54.59 27.14
CA THR A 121 -7.53 54.85 26.63
C THR A 121 -6.73 53.54 26.55
N LEU A 122 -6.27 53.20 25.34
CA LEU A 122 -5.44 52.04 25.11
C LEU A 122 -4.06 52.22 25.75
N SER A 123 -3.48 51.12 26.22
CA SER A 123 -2.07 51.09 26.65
C SER A 123 -1.14 51.31 25.44
N GLU A 124 0.08 51.81 25.67
CA GLU A 124 1.10 51.98 24.63
C GLU A 124 1.32 50.69 23.81
N ALA A 125 1.35 49.54 24.47
CA ALA A 125 1.52 48.24 23.81
C ALA A 125 0.33 47.88 22.90
N GLU A 126 -0.90 48.24 23.30
CA GLU A 126 -2.11 48.00 22.52
C GLU A 126 -2.20 48.93 21.30
N GLU A 127 -1.82 50.20 21.45
CA GLU A 127 -1.71 51.14 20.33
C GLU A 127 -0.64 50.67 19.34
N ALA A 128 0.54 50.26 19.81
CA ALA A 128 1.58 49.71 18.94
C ALA A 128 1.09 48.47 18.17
N LEU A 129 0.34 47.57 18.83
CA LEU A 129 -0.24 46.40 18.19
C LEU A 129 -1.30 46.77 17.14
N LYS A 130 -2.18 47.73 17.46
CA LYS A 130 -3.20 48.26 16.56
C LYS A 130 -2.58 48.87 15.30
N GLN A 131 -1.53 49.68 15.45
CA GLN A 131 -0.79 50.26 14.32
C GLN A 131 -0.11 49.19 13.47
N LYS A 132 0.46 48.16 14.10
CA LYS A 132 1.05 47.02 13.39
C LYS A 132 0.02 46.31 12.50
N PHE A 133 -1.16 45.98 13.03
CA PHE A 133 -2.20 45.30 12.24
C PHE A 133 -2.74 46.17 11.10
N LEU A 134 -2.95 47.47 11.34
CA LEU A 134 -3.34 48.42 10.28
C LEU A 134 -2.29 48.47 9.17
N THR A 135 -1.01 48.58 9.53
CA THR A 135 0.10 48.62 8.57
C THR A 135 0.17 47.34 7.75
N GLU A 136 0.13 46.17 8.41
CA GLU A 136 0.17 44.86 7.76
C GLU A 136 -0.96 44.72 6.74
N MET A 137 -2.18 45.13 7.10
CA MET A 137 -3.35 45.04 6.24
C MET A 137 -3.34 46.02 5.05
N LEU A 138 -2.77 47.21 5.23
CA LEU A 138 -2.67 48.21 4.15
C LEU A 138 -1.48 47.94 3.20
N SER A 139 -0.55 47.07 3.60
CA SER A 139 0.66 46.73 2.83
C SER A 139 0.54 45.50 1.93
N ASN A 140 -0.54 44.71 2.07
CA ASN A 140 -0.85 43.52 1.26
C ASN A 140 -1.86 43.85 0.15
#